data_AF-A0A956FEV3-F1
#
_entry.id   AF-A0A956FEV3-F1
#
_cell.length_a   1.000
_cell.length_b   1.000
_cell.length_c   1.000
_cell.angle_alpha   90.00
_cell.angle_beta   90.00
_cell.angle_gamma   90.00
#
_symmetry.space_group_name_H-M   'P 1'
#
loop_
_entity.id
_entity.type
_entity.pdbx_description
1 polymer ?
#
loop_
_entity_poly.entity_id
_entity_poly.type
_entity_poly.pdbx_seq_one_letter_code
_entity_poly.pdbx_strand_id
1 'polypeptide(L)'
;MNQRSHSHPGRTLRSVVAGTVALALGLAAVPSVAWAGPSVQEQVDALNSEAVEKFQAKEYDEAVELFEQAYALQPEPNYLFNIGRIREEQGNLESAVEYYERFVKEPGVPLEAREKGLERLRVLRAILEETAVKEPEPEPEPVSEPEPEPEPEPVSEPEPEPEPEPRKRTPPMRIAGYVLLGTGGAALGAAGALGGLALSRSNALADQHTYEERSDTVDKGRGLALGADVLFGVGGAMAVTGLVLVIVSVKRKPAEGVAGRARLSPWASRRGAGIAATLRF
;
A
#
# COMPACT_ATOMS: atom_id res chain seq x y z
N MET A 1 -84.39 -99.22 -23.38
CA MET A 1 -84.27 -98.91 -24.83
C MET A 1 -83.83 -97.46 -24.95
N ASN A 2 -82.57 -97.12 -25.21
CA ASN A 2 -81.80 -97.24 -26.46
C ASN A 2 -82.35 -96.37 -27.61
N GLN A 3 -81.49 -95.45 -28.09
CA GLN A 3 -81.34 -94.90 -29.46
C GLN A 3 -81.24 -93.36 -29.58
N ARG A 4 -79.98 -92.95 -29.73
CA ARG A 4 -79.35 -91.91 -30.57
C ARG A 4 -80.21 -91.13 -31.58
N SER A 5 -79.88 -89.83 -31.74
CA SER A 5 -79.41 -89.21 -33.01
C SER A 5 -79.39 -87.66 -32.86
N HIS A 6 -78.22 -87.05 -32.63
CA HIS A 6 -77.42 -86.27 -33.60
C HIS A 6 -78.08 -85.04 -34.22
N SER A 7 -77.58 -83.84 -33.88
CA SER A 7 -76.89 -82.95 -34.82
C SER A 7 -76.22 -81.76 -34.10
N HIS A 8 -75.03 -81.42 -34.58
CA HIS A 8 -74.02 -80.47 -34.10
C HIS A 8 -74.17 -79.11 -34.85
N PRO A 9 -73.28 -78.11 -34.75
CA PRO A 9 -73.13 -77.11 -33.67
C PRO A 9 -73.21 -75.65 -34.22
N GLY A 10 -73.58 -74.68 -33.38
CA GLY A 10 -73.60 -73.25 -33.76
C GLY A 10 -72.80 -72.40 -32.78
N ARG A 11 -71.50 -72.25 -33.03
CA ARG A 11 -70.61 -71.30 -32.34
C ARG A 11 -71.06 -69.86 -32.64
N THR A 12 -71.36 -69.07 -31.61
CA THR A 12 -70.94 -67.66 -31.57
C THR A 12 -70.46 -67.32 -30.16
N LEU A 13 -69.13 -67.29 -30.03
CA LEU A 13 -68.41 -66.86 -28.85
C LEU A 13 -68.63 -65.34 -28.72
N ARG A 14 -69.52 -64.90 -27.83
CA ARG A 14 -69.61 -63.49 -27.42
C ARG A 14 -68.50 -63.25 -26.39
N SER A 15 -67.34 -62.79 -26.85
CA SER A 15 -66.31 -62.22 -25.99
C SER A 15 -66.81 -60.88 -25.43
N VAL A 16 -67.31 -60.90 -24.19
CA VAL A 16 -67.47 -59.70 -23.37
C VAL A 16 -66.07 -59.27 -22.93
N VAL A 17 -65.50 -58.30 -23.63
CA VAL A 17 -64.30 -57.59 -23.17
C VAL A 17 -64.73 -56.73 -22.00
N ALA A 18 -64.50 -57.22 -20.78
CA ALA A 18 -64.55 -56.41 -19.57
C ALA A 18 -63.36 -55.44 -19.61
N GLY A 19 -63.62 -54.22 -20.08
CA GLY A 19 -62.66 -53.13 -20.02
C GLY A 19 -62.48 -52.67 -18.58
N THR A 20 -61.47 -53.20 -17.89
CA THR A 20 -60.94 -52.61 -16.67
C THR A 20 -60.27 -51.29 -17.04
N VAL A 21 -60.94 -50.17 -16.80
CA VAL A 21 -60.28 -48.86 -16.73
C VAL A 21 -59.46 -48.85 -15.44
N ALA A 22 -58.23 -49.34 -15.54
CA ALA A 22 -57.21 -49.07 -14.54
C ALA A 22 -56.79 -47.61 -14.70
N LEU A 23 -57.38 -46.73 -13.89
CA LEU A 23 -56.89 -45.38 -13.70
C LEU A 23 -55.55 -45.48 -12.95
N ALA A 24 -54.47 -45.72 -13.69
CA ALA A 24 -53.12 -45.63 -13.17
C ALA A 24 -52.84 -44.15 -12.88
N LEU A 25 -53.04 -43.74 -11.63
CA LEU A 25 -52.43 -42.54 -11.06
C LEU A 25 -50.92 -42.75 -11.10
N GLY A 26 -50.30 -42.41 -12.23
CA GLY A 26 -48.87 -42.28 -12.37
C GLY A 26 -48.41 -41.14 -11.48
N LEU A 27 -48.07 -41.46 -10.23
CA LEU A 27 -47.32 -40.57 -9.36
C LEU A 27 -45.93 -40.44 -10.01
N ALA A 28 -45.78 -39.47 -10.91
CA ALA A 28 -44.47 -39.09 -11.40
C ALA A 28 -43.68 -38.62 -10.19
N ALA A 29 -42.80 -39.48 -9.68
CA ALA A 29 -41.79 -39.09 -8.72
C ALA A 29 -40.91 -38.06 -9.43
N VAL A 30 -41.25 -36.78 -9.28
CA VAL A 30 -40.34 -35.69 -9.62
C VAL A 30 -39.17 -35.90 -8.68
N PRO A 31 -37.95 -36.23 -9.16
CA PRO A 31 -36.80 -36.26 -8.28
C PRO A 31 -36.68 -34.84 -7.73
N SER A 32 -36.96 -34.68 -6.44
CA SER A 32 -36.59 -33.47 -5.72
C SER A 32 -35.07 -33.44 -5.76
N VAL A 33 -34.52 -32.73 -6.74
CA VAL A 33 -33.13 -32.32 -6.71
C VAL A 33 -33.06 -31.40 -5.50
N ALA A 34 -32.61 -31.94 -4.37
CA ALA A 34 -32.28 -31.13 -3.22
C ALA A 34 -31.12 -30.23 -3.68
N TRP A 35 -31.42 -28.96 -3.96
CA TRP A 35 -30.37 -27.96 -4.11
C TRP A 35 -29.68 -27.90 -2.75
N ALA A 36 -28.52 -28.55 -2.65
CA ALA A 36 -27.62 -28.28 -1.55
C ALA A 36 -27.33 -26.79 -1.63
N GLY A 37 -27.65 -26.06 -0.56
CA GLY A 37 -27.24 -24.66 -0.45
C GLY A 37 -25.71 -24.53 -0.54
N PRO A 38 -25.19 -23.31 -0.72
CA PRO A 38 -23.75 -23.09 -0.79
C PRO A 38 -23.07 -23.68 0.45
N SER A 39 -21.95 -24.36 0.22
CA SER A 39 -21.12 -24.90 1.29
C SER A 39 -20.61 -23.78 2.21
N VAL A 40 -20.21 -24.13 3.43
CA VAL A 40 -19.62 -23.16 4.36
C VAL A 40 -18.39 -22.49 3.73
N GLN A 41 -17.59 -23.24 2.98
CA GLN A 41 -16.42 -22.69 2.29
C GLN A 41 -16.84 -21.66 1.23
N GLU A 42 -17.85 -21.96 0.40
CA GLU A 42 -18.34 -21.00 -0.62
C GLU A 42 -18.93 -19.73 0.03
N GLN A 43 -19.59 -19.86 1.19
CA GLN A 43 -20.09 -18.70 1.94
C GLN A 43 -18.94 -17.85 2.49
N VAL A 44 -17.91 -18.47 3.07
CA VAL A 44 -16.72 -17.78 3.57
C VAL A 44 -15.96 -17.10 2.44
N ASP A 45 -15.79 -17.76 1.29
CA ASP A 45 -15.11 -17.20 0.13
C ASP A 45 -15.86 -15.99 -0.45
N ALA A 46 -17.20 -16.04 -0.47
CA ALA A 46 -18.04 -14.92 -0.87
C ALA A 46 -17.91 -13.73 0.11
N LEU A 47 -18.03 -13.98 1.41
CA LEU A 47 -17.86 -12.96 2.45
C LEU A 47 -16.47 -12.31 2.38
N ASN A 48 -15.42 -13.09 2.18
CA ASN A 48 -14.05 -12.59 2.05
C ASN A 48 -13.87 -11.71 0.82
N SER A 49 -14.45 -12.13 -0.31
CA SER A 49 -14.37 -11.37 -1.56
C SER A 49 -15.08 -10.02 -1.40
N GLU A 50 -16.29 -10.03 -0.85
CA GLU A 50 -17.06 -8.82 -0.58
C GLU A 50 -16.37 -7.91 0.44
N ALA A 51 -15.81 -8.47 1.53
CA ALA A 51 -15.08 -7.70 2.54
C ALA A 51 -13.88 -6.96 1.93
N VAL A 52 -13.16 -7.61 1.00
CA VAL A 52 -12.04 -7.00 0.29
C VAL A 52 -12.52 -5.88 -0.64
N GLU A 53 -13.65 -6.04 -1.33
CA GLU A 53 -14.24 -4.97 -2.15
C GLU A 53 -14.63 -3.76 -1.30
N LYS A 54 -15.30 -3.99 -0.16
CA LYS A 54 -15.67 -2.95 0.81
C LYS A 54 -14.45 -2.24 1.37
N PHE A 55 -13.41 -2.98 1.73
CA PHE A 55 -12.15 -2.40 2.17
C PHE A 55 -11.51 -1.50 1.11
N GLN A 56 -11.48 -1.94 -0.16
CA GLN A 56 -10.96 -1.14 -1.28
C GLN A 56 -11.78 0.11 -1.55
N ALA A 57 -13.09 0.04 -1.31
CA ALA A 57 -14.01 1.19 -1.37
C ALA A 57 -13.88 2.15 -0.17
N LYS A 58 -13.03 1.84 0.82
CA LYS A 58 -12.90 2.54 2.12
C LYS A 58 -14.17 2.48 2.98
N GLU A 59 -15.04 1.52 2.69
CA GLU A 59 -16.24 1.20 3.47
C GLU A 59 -15.82 0.28 4.62
N TYR A 60 -15.05 0.83 5.56
CA TYR A 60 -14.34 0.04 6.57
C TYR A 60 -15.26 -0.71 7.53
N ASP A 61 -16.35 -0.09 7.99
CA ASP A 61 -17.29 -0.73 8.91
C ASP A 61 -17.94 -1.97 8.28
N GLU A 62 -18.37 -1.84 7.03
CA GLU A 62 -18.98 -2.93 6.24
C GLU A 62 -17.96 -4.06 5.97
N ALA A 63 -16.71 -3.70 5.66
CA ALA A 63 -15.64 -4.68 5.51
C ALA A 63 -15.37 -5.48 6.80
N VAL A 64 -15.41 -4.81 7.96
CA VAL A 64 -15.26 -5.47 9.26
C VAL A 64 -16.43 -6.41 9.55
N GLU A 65 -17.67 -5.97 9.33
CA GLU A 65 -18.85 -6.81 9.52
C GLU A 65 -18.79 -8.10 8.68
N LEU A 66 -18.33 -8.01 7.43
CA LEU A 66 -18.18 -9.17 6.55
C LEU A 66 -17.07 -10.12 7.03
N PHE A 67 -15.94 -9.60 7.51
CA PHE A 67 -14.90 -10.44 8.11
C PHE A 67 -15.33 -11.05 9.45
N GLU A 68 -16.14 -10.37 10.25
CA GLU A 68 -16.73 -10.92 11.48
C GLU A 68 -17.70 -12.06 11.16
N GLN A 69 -18.50 -11.93 10.11
CA GLN A 69 -19.35 -13.02 9.61
C GLN A 69 -18.51 -14.21 9.12
N ALA A 70 -17.44 -13.96 8.36
CA ALA A 70 -16.53 -15.01 7.92
C ALA A 70 -15.87 -15.74 9.10
N TYR A 71 -15.44 -14.99 10.12
CA TYR A 71 -14.89 -15.53 11.37
C TYR A 71 -15.91 -16.38 12.15
N ALA A 72 -17.19 -15.99 12.16
CA ALA A 72 -18.24 -16.75 12.82
C ALA A 72 -18.50 -18.10 12.14
N LEU A 73 -18.32 -18.18 10.81
CA LEU A 73 -18.45 -19.42 10.05
C LEU A 73 -17.20 -20.31 10.18
N GLN A 74 -16.02 -19.71 10.07
CA GLN A 74 -14.74 -20.39 10.18
C GLN A 74 -13.78 -19.57 11.07
N PRO A 75 -13.65 -19.94 12.36
CA PRO A 75 -12.80 -19.21 13.30
C PRO A 75 -11.30 -19.38 12.98
N GLU A 76 -10.80 -18.57 12.07
CA GLU A 76 -9.36 -18.47 11.77
C GLU A 76 -8.77 -17.21 12.40
N PRO A 77 -7.63 -17.31 13.10
CA PRO A 77 -7.02 -16.14 13.75
C PRO A 77 -6.67 -15.00 12.78
N ASN A 78 -6.41 -15.31 11.51
CA ASN A 78 -6.09 -14.31 10.49
C ASN A 78 -7.20 -13.26 10.33
N TYR A 79 -8.46 -13.59 10.59
CA TYR A 79 -9.55 -12.62 10.55
C TYR A 79 -9.38 -11.55 11.65
N LEU A 80 -8.94 -11.92 12.84
CA LEU A 80 -8.69 -10.96 13.93
C LEU A 80 -7.59 -9.96 13.54
N PHE A 81 -6.51 -10.45 12.91
CA PHE A 81 -5.44 -9.58 12.43
C PHE A 81 -5.90 -8.66 11.28
N ASN A 82 -6.68 -9.19 10.33
CA ASN A 82 -7.20 -8.41 9.21
C ASN A 82 -8.17 -7.32 9.68
N ILE A 83 -9.09 -7.63 10.61
CA ILE A 83 -10.00 -6.64 11.20
C ILE A 83 -9.20 -5.55 11.93
N GLY A 84 -8.19 -5.93 12.73
CA GLY A 84 -7.31 -4.97 13.39
C GLY A 84 -6.62 -4.02 12.39
N ARG A 85 -6.17 -4.53 11.24
CA ARG A 85 -5.59 -3.70 10.16
C ARG A 85 -6.60 -2.73 9.55
N ILE A 86 -7.84 -3.16 9.36
CA ILE A 86 -8.88 -2.31 8.77
C ILE A 86 -9.22 -1.16 9.73
N ARG A 87 -9.36 -1.46 11.03
CA ARG A 87 -9.59 -0.45 12.07
C ARG A 87 -8.44 0.53 12.19
N GLU A 88 -7.21 0.05 12.06
CA GLU A 88 -6.02 0.90 12.02
C GLU A 88 -6.04 1.85 10.81
N GLU A 89 -6.36 1.35 9.61
CA GLU A 89 -6.46 2.17 8.39
C GLU A 89 -7.60 3.21 8.47
N GLN A 90 -8.68 2.87 9.20
CA GLN A 90 -9.79 3.77 9.52
C GLN A 90 -9.39 4.87 10.53
N GLY A 91 -8.26 4.71 11.23
CA GLY A 91 -7.82 5.59 12.31
C GLY A 91 -8.44 5.29 13.68
N ASN A 92 -9.24 4.23 13.79
CA ASN A 92 -9.80 3.74 15.05
C ASN A 92 -8.76 2.87 15.76
N LEU A 93 -7.76 3.51 16.35
CA LEU A 93 -6.59 2.84 16.91
C LEU A 93 -6.94 2.01 18.15
N GLU A 94 -7.93 2.44 18.93
CA GLU A 94 -8.43 1.73 20.10
C GLU A 94 -9.01 0.36 19.71
N SER A 95 -9.89 0.33 18.69
CA SER A 95 -10.45 -0.92 18.19
C SER A 95 -9.37 -1.80 17.53
N ALA A 96 -8.42 -1.19 16.81
CA ALA A 96 -7.29 -1.92 16.25
C ALA A 96 -6.46 -2.63 17.33
N VAL A 97 -6.17 -1.95 18.44
CA VAL A 97 -5.48 -2.54 19.61
C VAL A 97 -6.26 -3.74 20.16
N GLU A 98 -7.57 -3.62 20.33
CA GLU A 98 -8.40 -4.72 20.83
C GLU A 98 -8.28 -5.97 19.93
N TYR A 99 -8.41 -5.80 18.61
CA TYR A 99 -8.34 -6.89 17.67
C TYR A 99 -6.95 -7.55 17.60
N TYR A 100 -5.88 -6.74 17.64
CA TYR A 100 -4.52 -7.30 17.71
C TYR A 100 -4.25 -7.99 19.05
N GLU A 101 -4.80 -7.51 20.17
CA GLU A 101 -4.70 -8.19 21.45
C GLU A 101 -5.36 -9.57 21.43
N ARG A 102 -6.56 -9.66 20.84
CA ARG A 102 -7.26 -10.93 20.65
C ARG A 102 -6.42 -11.86 19.80
N PHE A 103 -5.93 -11.38 18.66
CA PHE A 103 -5.07 -12.15 17.77
C PHE A 103 -3.82 -12.72 18.47
N VAL A 104 -3.07 -11.90 19.24
CA VAL A 104 -1.86 -12.39 19.93
C VAL A 104 -2.14 -13.24 21.16
N LYS A 105 -3.40 -13.38 21.58
CA LYS A 105 -3.84 -14.31 22.64
C LYS A 105 -4.44 -15.59 22.05
N GLU A 106 -4.83 -15.58 20.79
CA GLU A 106 -5.48 -16.70 20.12
C GLU A 106 -4.56 -17.94 20.05
N PRO A 107 -5.07 -19.13 20.41
CA PRO A 107 -4.37 -20.39 20.18
C PRO A 107 -4.12 -20.65 18.69
N GLY A 108 -3.08 -21.41 18.35
CA GLY A 108 -2.81 -21.81 16.97
C GLY A 108 -2.17 -20.74 16.07
N VAL A 109 -2.08 -19.48 16.51
CA VAL A 109 -1.33 -18.45 15.78
C VAL A 109 0.16 -18.78 15.75
N PRO A 110 0.78 -18.90 14.56
CA PRO A 110 2.22 -19.13 14.41
C PRO A 110 3.05 -18.05 15.11
N LEU A 111 4.23 -18.40 15.61
CA LEU A 111 5.08 -17.47 16.38
C LEU A 111 5.39 -16.19 15.60
N GLU A 112 5.80 -16.32 14.34
CA GLU A 112 6.11 -15.18 13.47
C GLU A 112 4.91 -14.25 13.25
N ALA A 113 3.70 -14.82 13.13
CA ALA A 113 2.48 -14.05 12.97
C ALA A 113 2.15 -13.31 14.28
N ARG A 114 2.32 -13.99 15.43
CA ARG A 114 2.13 -13.40 16.76
C ARG A 114 3.08 -12.22 17.00
N GLU A 115 4.34 -12.35 16.59
CA GLU A 115 5.33 -11.27 16.67
C GLU A 115 4.91 -10.02 15.89
N LYS A 116 4.37 -10.18 14.67
CA LYS A 116 3.81 -9.07 13.87
C LYS A 116 2.66 -8.36 14.60
N GLY A 117 1.77 -9.12 15.26
CA GLY A 117 0.70 -8.55 16.07
C GLY A 117 1.22 -7.76 17.28
N LEU A 118 2.24 -8.28 17.96
CA LEU A 118 2.88 -7.59 19.09
C LEU A 118 3.61 -6.31 18.67
N GLU A 119 4.24 -6.31 17.50
CA GLU A 119 4.87 -5.12 16.93
C GLU A 119 3.84 -4.02 16.67
N ARG A 120 2.70 -4.34 16.02
CA ARG A 120 1.61 -3.38 15.82
C ARG A 120 1.04 -2.87 17.14
N LEU A 121 0.80 -3.74 18.11
CA LEU A 121 0.35 -3.33 19.44
C LEU A 121 1.28 -2.32 20.10
N ARG A 122 2.60 -2.53 20.01
CA ARG A 122 3.60 -1.61 20.55
C ARG A 122 3.50 -0.22 19.90
N VAL A 123 3.40 -0.19 18.56
CA VAL A 123 3.31 1.08 17.82
C VAL A 123 2.02 1.81 18.14
N LEU A 124 0.88 1.11 18.08
CA LEU A 124 -0.44 1.73 18.29
C LEU A 124 -0.61 2.27 19.71
N ARG A 125 -0.17 1.52 20.72
CA ARG A 125 -0.23 1.98 22.12
C ARG A 125 0.64 3.21 22.36
N ALA A 126 1.83 3.27 21.73
CA ALA A 126 2.69 4.44 21.83
C ALA A 126 2.03 5.68 21.18
N ILE A 127 1.37 5.52 20.03
CA ILE A 127 0.63 6.60 19.37
C ILE A 127 -0.50 7.09 20.29
N LEU A 128 -1.31 6.17 20.81
CA LEU A 128 -2.43 6.49 21.69
C LEU A 128 -1.99 7.20 22.98
N GLU A 129 -0.89 6.76 23.58
CA GLU A 129 -0.29 7.40 24.76
C GLU A 129 0.21 8.82 24.42
N GLU A 130 0.92 8.98 23.30
CA GLU A 130 1.40 10.28 22.86
C GLU A 130 0.26 11.26 22.53
N THR A 131 -0.84 10.78 21.93
CA THR A 131 -2.03 11.60 21.66
C THR A 131 -2.75 11.98 22.95
N ALA A 132 -2.85 11.06 23.91
CA ALA A 132 -3.50 11.34 25.20
C ALA A 132 -2.73 12.36 26.04
N VAL A 133 -1.39 12.39 25.95
CA VAL A 133 -0.54 13.36 26.69
C VAL A 133 -0.56 14.76 26.07
N LYS A 134 -0.85 14.87 24.76
CA LYS A 134 -0.87 16.16 24.04
C LYS A 134 -2.20 16.89 24.10
N GLU A 135 -3.28 16.19 24.41
CA GLU A 135 -4.59 16.83 24.63
C GLU A 135 -4.56 17.48 26.03
N PRO A 136 -4.55 18.83 26.14
CA PRO A 136 -4.49 19.48 27.44
C PRO A 136 -5.76 19.13 28.22
N GLU A 137 -5.61 18.73 29.49
CA GLU A 137 -6.73 18.74 30.44
C GLU A 137 -7.45 20.09 30.31
N PRO A 138 -8.80 20.11 30.31
CA PRO A 138 -9.54 21.36 30.14
C PRO A 138 -9.10 22.35 31.22
N GLU A 139 -8.45 23.43 30.79
CA GLU A 139 -8.07 24.53 31.67
C GLU A 139 -9.33 25.04 32.39
N PRO A 140 -9.27 25.31 33.70
CA PRO A 140 -10.39 25.94 34.41
C PRO A 140 -10.72 27.28 33.70
N GLU A 141 -12.01 27.53 33.50
CA GLU A 141 -12.50 28.71 32.77
C GLU A 141 -11.78 29.99 33.21
N PRO A 142 -11.32 30.84 32.27
CA PRO A 142 -10.57 32.03 32.62
C PRO A 142 -11.44 32.98 33.43
N VAL A 143 -11.02 33.24 34.68
CA VAL A 143 -11.54 34.36 35.45
C VAL A 143 -11.18 35.63 34.68
N SER A 144 -12.18 36.46 34.41
CA SER A 144 -12.05 37.71 33.64
C SER A 144 -10.97 38.59 34.25
N GLU A 145 -9.88 38.79 33.51
CA GLU A 145 -8.82 39.73 33.86
C GLU A 145 -9.35 41.16 33.64
N PRO A 146 -9.17 42.10 34.59
CA PRO A 146 -9.57 43.49 34.37
C PRO A 146 -8.64 44.14 33.34
N GLU A 147 -9.17 44.98 32.45
CA GLU A 147 -8.37 45.82 31.56
C GLU A 147 -7.61 46.91 32.36
N PRO A 148 -6.30 47.07 32.12
CA PRO A 148 -5.74 48.43 32.13
C PRO A 148 -4.68 48.59 31.00
N GLU A 149 -4.82 49.57 30.11
CA GLU A 149 -4.39 50.98 30.16
C GLU A 149 -3.39 51.24 29.00
N PRO A 150 -3.23 52.49 28.54
CA PRO A 150 -2.87 52.81 27.15
C PRO A 150 -1.40 52.53 26.77
N GLU A 151 -1.20 52.25 25.49
CA GLU A 151 0.08 51.93 24.85
C GLU A 151 1.16 53.00 25.07
N PRO A 152 2.42 52.60 25.36
CA PRO A 152 3.55 53.52 25.39
C PRO A 152 4.00 53.94 23.97
N GLU A 153 4.49 55.18 23.86
CA GLU A 153 5.01 55.84 22.66
C GLU A 153 6.14 55.06 21.95
N PRO A 154 6.31 55.24 20.62
CA PRO A 154 7.24 54.47 19.82
C PRO A 154 8.70 54.73 20.22
N VAL A 155 9.39 53.66 20.63
CA VAL A 155 10.84 53.64 20.84
C VAL A 155 11.55 53.59 19.49
N SER A 156 12.55 54.46 19.37
CA SER A 156 13.46 54.66 18.24
C SER A 156 14.02 53.37 17.62
N GLU A 157 14.00 53.35 16.28
CA GLU A 157 14.57 52.34 15.40
C GLU A 157 16.08 52.14 15.65
N PRO A 158 16.57 50.88 15.77
CA PRO A 158 18.00 50.63 15.96
C PRO A 158 18.79 50.83 14.67
N GLU A 159 20.02 51.35 14.80
CA GLU A 159 20.98 51.50 13.71
C GLU A 159 21.23 50.17 12.96
N PRO A 160 21.52 50.23 11.64
CA PRO A 160 21.75 49.04 10.83
C PRO A 160 23.03 48.30 11.26
N GLU A 161 22.90 47.00 11.50
CA GLU A 161 24.02 46.08 11.73
C GLU A 161 24.96 46.00 10.51
N PRO A 162 26.27 45.77 10.74
CA PRO A 162 27.27 45.68 9.68
C PRO A 162 27.06 44.46 8.76
N GLU A 163 27.36 44.64 7.47
CA GLU A 163 27.22 43.62 6.41
C GLU A 163 27.94 42.29 6.73
N PRO A 164 27.33 41.14 6.41
CA PRO A 164 27.96 39.84 6.63
C PRO A 164 29.11 39.57 5.65
N GLU A 165 30.21 39.04 6.19
CA GLU A 165 31.40 38.61 5.44
C GLU A 165 31.11 37.56 4.34
N PRO A 166 31.93 37.52 3.27
CA PRO A 166 31.68 36.68 2.10
C PRO A 166 31.72 35.17 2.42
N ARG A 167 30.64 34.48 2.04
CA ARG A 167 30.41 33.04 2.24
C ARG A 167 31.50 32.17 1.59
N LYS A 168 31.85 31.09 2.28
CA LYS A 168 32.75 30.01 1.83
C LYS A 168 32.32 29.47 0.45
N ARG A 169 33.31 29.27 -0.42
CA ARG A 169 33.17 28.82 -1.82
C ARG A 169 32.31 27.56 -1.91
N THR A 170 31.10 27.68 -2.48
CA THR A 170 30.33 26.53 -2.98
C THR A 170 31.01 25.97 -4.23
N PRO A 171 30.98 24.65 -4.47
CA PRO A 171 31.44 24.10 -5.74
C PRO A 171 30.67 24.74 -6.90
N PRO A 172 31.29 24.94 -8.08
CA PRO A 172 30.62 25.59 -9.20
C PRO A 172 29.38 24.76 -9.56
N MET A 173 28.20 25.39 -9.53
CA MET A 173 26.87 24.75 -9.64
C MET A 173 26.74 23.74 -10.80
N ARG A 174 27.57 23.86 -11.85
CA ARG A 174 27.67 22.90 -12.97
C ARG A 174 28.18 21.53 -12.52
N ILE A 175 29.24 21.48 -11.74
CA ILE A 175 29.82 20.22 -11.23
C ILE A 175 28.80 19.55 -10.30
N ALA A 176 28.17 20.34 -9.41
CA ALA A 176 27.10 19.84 -8.56
C ALA A 176 25.91 19.29 -9.38
N GLY A 177 25.51 19.99 -10.45
CA GLY A 177 24.45 19.54 -11.35
C GLY A 177 24.76 18.22 -12.06
N TYR A 178 25.96 18.07 -12.63
CA TYR A 178 26.37 16.83 -13.29
C TYR A 178 26.54 15.66 -12.33
N VAL A 179 27.09 15.90 -11.14
CA VAL A 179 27.21 14.85 -10.10
C VAL A 179 25.82 14.36 -9.70
N LEU A 180 24.89 15.28 -9.38
CA LEU A 180 23.51 14.91 -9.01
C LEU A 180 22.78 14.17 -10.13
N LEU A 181 22.93 14.62 -11.37
CA LEU A 181 22.32 13.98 -12.54
C LEU A 181 22.89 12.58 -12.78
N GLY A 182 24.21 12.42 -12.64
CA GLY A 182 24.87 11.12 -12.78
C GLY A 182 24.49 10.13 -11.67
N THR A 183 24.51 10.57 -10.40
CA THR A 183 24.12 9.72 -9.27
C THR A 183 22.62 9.38 -9.30
N GLY A 184 21.77 10.35 -9.67
CA GLY A 184 20.33 10.11 -9.83
C GLY A 184 20.01 9.13 -10.96
N GLY A 185 20.69 9.26 -12.11
CA GLY A 185 20.56 8.33 -13.24
C GLY A 185 21.00 6.90 -12.88
N ALA A 186 22.10 6.74 -12.15
CA ALA A 186 22.57 5.43 -11.68
C ALA A 186 21.56 4.78 -10.71
N ALA A 187 20.99 5.57 -9.78
CA ALA A 187 19.97 5.09 -8.86
C ALA A 187 18.69 4.64 -9.58
N LEU A 188 18.23 5.40 -10.59
CA LEU A 188 17.09 5.01 -11.42
C LEU A 188 17.35 3.71 -12.22
N GLY A 189 18.57 3.53 -12.73
CA GLY A 189 18.97 2.27 -13.39
C GLY A 189 18.92 1.07 -12.44
N ALA A 190 19.41 1.24 -11.21
CA ALA A 190 19.32 0.20 -10.17
C ALA A 190 17.87 -0.09 -9.76
N ALA A 191 17.04 0.95 -9.62
CA ALA A 191 15.60 0.79 -9.33
C ALA A 191 14.87 0.01 -10.42
N GLY A 192 15.14 0.31 -11.70
CA GLY A 192 14.57 -0.43 -12.83
C GLY A 192 14.98 -1.91 -12.84
N ALA A 193 16.24 -2.22 -12.53
CA ALA A 193 16.72 -3.60 -12.43
C ALA A 193 16.05 -4.35 -11.26
N LEU A 194 15.95 -3.73 -10.08
CA LEU A 194 15.29 -4.32 -8.91
C LEU A 194 13.78 -4.50 -9.15
N GLY A 195 13.11 -3.51 -9.75
CA GLY A 195 11.71 -3.60 -10.13
C GLY A 195 11.46 -4.74 -11.13
N GLY A 196 12.30 -4.87 -12.16
CA GLY A 196 12.21 -5.98 -13.11
C GLY A 196 12.36 -7.37 -12.44
N LEU A 197 13.28 -7.50 -11.48
CA LEU A 197 13.42 -8.73 -10.69
C LEU A 197 12.21 -9.00 -9.78
N ALA A 198 11.63 -7.94 -9.19
CA ALA A 198 10.43 -8.06 -8.37
C ALA A 198 9.23 -8.54 -9.21
N LEU A 199 9.00 -7.95 -10.39
CA LEU A 199 7.97 -8.35 -11.35
C LEU A 199 8.15 -9.79 -11.87
N SER A 200 9.39 -10.21 -12.10
CA SER A 200 9.67 -11.61 -12.49
C SER A 200 9.30 -12.60 -11.39
N ARG A 201 9.42 -12.22 -10.12
CA ARG A 201 9.05 -13.09 -8.99
C ARG A 201 7.57 -13.04 -8.64
N SER A 202 6.89 -11.91 -8.87
CA SER A 202 5.43 -11.86 -8.73
C SER A 202 4.72 -12.80 -9.70
N ASN A 203 5.25 -12.97 -10.92
CA ASN A 203 4.73 -13.97 -11.86
C ASN A 203 4.99 -15.42 -11.40
N ALA A 204 6.07 -15.68 -10.65
CA ALA A 204 6.37 -17.00 -10.09
C ALA A 204 5.46 -17.38 -8.89
N LEU A 205 4.88 -16.38 -8.20
CA LEU A 205 3.91 -16.58 -7.12
C LEU A 205 2.54 -17.09 -7.61
N ALA A 206 2.23 -16.92 -8.90
CA ALA A 206 0.98 -17.38 -9.50
C ALA A 206 0.90 -18.92 -9.64
N ASP A 207 2.05 -19.61 -9.62
CA ASP A 207 2.16 -21.06 -9.85
C ASP A 207 2.34 -21.89 -8.54
N GLN A 208 2.37 -21.24 -7.36
CA GLN A 208 2.62 -21.93 -6.09
C GLN A 208 1.34 -22.17 -5.26
N HIS A 209 1.09 -23.44 -4.93
CA HIS A 209 -0.12 -23.92 -4.22
C HIS A 209 0.08 -24.23 -2.72
N THR A 210 1.25 -23.93 -2.14
CA THR A 210 1.62 -24.22 -0.74
C THR A 210 1.96 -22.95 0.04
N TYR A 211 1.53 -22.89 1.31
CA TYR A 211 1.56 -21.68 2.14
C TYR A 211 2.98 -21.27 2.61
N GLU A 212 3.84 -22.25 2.92
CA GLU A 212 5.22 -22.01 3.37
C GLU A 212 6.15 -21.48 2.26
N GLU A 213 5.91 -21.87 1.00
CA GLU A 213 6.71 -21.38 -0.15
C GLU A 213 6.30 -19.96 -0.56
N ARG A 214 5.04 -19.60 -0.28
CA ARG A 214 4.48 -18.27 -0.54
C ARG A 214 5.00 -17.22 0.44
N SER A 215 5.26 -17.55 1.70
CA SER A 215 5.74 -16.56 2.71
C SER A 215 7.17 -16.07 2.42
N ASP A 216 8.12 -16.98 2.18
CA ASP A 216 9.52 -16.63 1.88
C ASP A 216 9.65 -15.84 0.57
N THR A 217 8.80 -16.14 -0.42
CA THR A 217 8.77 -15.43 -1.70
C THR A 217 8.13 -14.04 -1.56
N VAL A 218 7.12 -13.88 -0.69
CA VAL A 218 6.47 -12.58 -0.41
C VAL A 218 7.38 -11.65 0.37
N ASP A 219 8.09 -12.14 1.40
CA ASP A 219 8.96 -11.28 2.22
C ASP A 219 10.18 -10.78 1.42
N LYS A 220 10.76 -11.64 0.58
CA LYS A 220 11.82 -11.25 -0.37
C LYS A 220 11.29 -10.30 -1.45
N GLY A 221 10.06 -10.50 -1.93
CA GLY A 221 9.42 -9.63 -2.91
C GLY A 221 9.14 -8.21 -2.38
N ARG A 222 8.66 -8.11 -1.14
CA ARG A 222 8.42 -6.82 -0.46
C ARG A 222 9.72 -6.04 -0.24
N GLY A 223 10.80 -6.71 0.15
CA GLY A 223 12.11 -6.06 0.30
C GLY A 223 12.65 -5.48 -1.02
N LEU A 224 12.47 -6.20 -2.13
CA LEU A 224 12.89 -5.74 -3.46
C LEU A 224 12.02 -4.58 -3.98
N ALA A 225 10.70 -4.67 -3.78
CA ALA A 225 9.75 -3.63 -4.19
C ALA A 225 9.96 -2.32 -3.40
N LEU A 226 10.09 -2.41 -2.07
CA LEU A 226 10.38 -1.26 -1.22
C LEU A 226 11.73 -0.61 -1.59
N GLY A 227 12.76 -1.43 -1.84
CA GLY A 227 14.06 -0.94 -2.30
C GLY A 227 13.97 -0.22 -3.65
N ALA A 228 13.18 -0.74 -4.59
CA ALA A 228 12.95 -0.12 -5.88
C ALA A 228 12.21 1.23 -5.74
N ASP A 229 11.15 1.30 -4.93
CA ASP A 229 10.35 2.52 -4.75
C ASP A 229 11.16 3.66 -4.11
N VAL A 230 11.94 3.35 -3.06
CA VAL A 230 12.82 4.34 -2.41
C VAL A 230 13.89 4.82 -3.38
N LEU A 231 14.53 3.92 -4.12
CA LEU A 231 15.56 4.28 -5.11
C LEU A 231 14.96 5.08 -6.27
N PHE A 232 13.73 4.78 -6.69
CA PHE A 232 13.05 5.51 -7.76
C PHE A 232 12.69 6.93 -7.32
N GLY A 233 12.12 7.09 -6.12
CA GLY A 233 11.78 8.40 -5.56
C GLY A 233 13.02 9.29 -5.34
N VAL A 234 14.03 8.77 -4.63
CA VAL A 234 15.26 9.52 -4.33
C VAL A 234 16.06 9.77 -5.60
N GLY A 235 16.25 8.74 -6.44
CA GLY A 235 16.97 8.85 -7.71
C GLY A 235 16.31 9.82 -8.68
N GLY A 236 14.98 9.79 -8.78
CA GLY A 236 14.18 10.72 -9.58
C GLY A 236 14.33 12.16 -9.12
N ALA A 237 14.19 12.42 -7.82
CA ALA A 237 14.36 13.76 -7.24
C ALA A 237 15.77 14.32 -7.47
N MET A 238 16.81 13.50 -7.30
CA MET A 238 18.20 13.88 -7.56
C MET A 238 18.45 14.17 -9.04
N ALA A 239 17.94 13.34 -9.95
CA ALA A 239 18.09 13.53 -11.39
C ALA A 239 17.41 14.82 -11.88
N VAL A 240 16.18 15.08 -11.41
CA VAL A 240 15.44 16.32 -11.73
C VAL A 240 16.18 17.54 -11.19
N THR A 241 16.65 17.49 -9.94
CA THR A 241 17.41 18.58 -9.32
C THR A 241 18.73 18.85 -10.07
N GLY A 242 19.46 17.79 -10.42
CA GLY A 242 20.69 17.89 -11.23
C GLY A 242 20.43 18.52 -12.60
N LEU A 243 19.35 18.11 -13.27
CA LEU A 243 18.94 18.65 -14.57
C LEU A 243 18.60 20.14 -14.48
N VAL A 244 17.83 20.54 -13.46
CA VAL A 244 17.48 21.95 -13.21
C VAL A 244 18.75 22.79 -12.98
N LEU A 245 19.68 22.30 -12.16
CA LEU A 245 20.95 23.00 -11.91
C LEU A 245 21.78 23.16 -13.20
N VAL A 246 21.86 22.14 -14.04
CA VAL A 246 22.54 22.22 -15.35
C VAL A 246 21.87 23.28 -16.23
N ILE A 247 20.54 23.27 -16.38
CA ILE A 247 19.81 24.24 -17.20
C ILE A 247 20.01 25.68 -16.71
N VAL A 248 19.87 25.92 -15.40
CA VAL A 248 20.08 27.25 -14.80
C VAL A 248 21.52 27.71 -14.99
N SER A 249 22.48 26.80 -14.89
CA SER A 249 23.90 27.11 -15.04
C SER A 249 24.33 27.43 -16.47
N VAL A 250 23.60 26.98 -17.48
CA VAL A 250 23.84 27.31 -18.90
C VAL A 250 23.34 28.72 -19.22
N LYS A 251 22.29 29.19 -18.54
CA LYS A 251 21.74 30.55 -18.73
C LYS A 251 22.49 31.66 -17.98
N ARG A 252 23.25 31.34 -16.94
CA ARG A 252 24.14 32.31 -16.29
C ARG A 252 25.41 32.52 -17.12
N LYS A 253 25.64 33.75 -17.58
CA LYS A 253 26.98 34.18 -18.04
C LYS A 253 27.98 33.79 -16.95
N PRO A 254 29.15 33.22 -17.30
CA PRO A 254 30.15 32.90 -16.30
C PRO A 254 30.43 34.16 -15.49
N ALA A 255 30.28 34.07 -14.17
CA ALA A 255 30.80 35.09 -13.29
C ALA A 255 32.30 35.17 -13.59
N GLU A 256 32.76 36.32 -14.09
CA GLU A 256 34.17 36.64 -14.14
C GLU A 256 34.72 36.53 -12.71
N GLY A 257 35.34 35.41 -12.38
CA GLY A 257 35.75 35.18 -11.00
C GLY A 257 36.26 33.77 -10.78
N VAL A 258 37.26 33.36 -11.57
CA VAL A 258 38.52 32.72 -11.17
C VAL A 258 39.22 32.34 -12.49
N ALA A 259 39.77 33.34 -13.17
CA ALA A 259 40.89 33.14 -14.06
C ALA A 259 41.79 34.32 -13.78
N GLY A 260 42.94 34.07 -13.15
CA GLY A 260 43.93 35.12 -12.94
C GLY A 260 44.19 35.80 -14.29
N ARG A 261 43.83 37.08 -14.41
CA ARG A 261 44.13 37.85 -15.63
C ARG A 261 45.65 38.02 -15.65
N ALA A 262 46.32 37.14 -16.38
CA ALA A 262 47.72 37.31 -16.72
C ALA A 262 47.84 38.58 -17.56
N ARG A 263 48.43 39.64 -16.98
CA ARG A 263 48.81 40.82 -17.76
C ARG A 263 50.23 40.61 -18.26
N LEU A 264 50.38 40.57 -19.58
CA LEU A 264 51.65 40.60 -20.27
C LEU A 264 52.04 42.07 -20.46
N SER A 265 53.14 42.49 -19.84
CA SER A 265 53.71 43.82 -20.02
C SER A 265 55.06 43.69 -20.72
N PRO A 266 55.23 44.26 -21.93
CA PRO A 266 56.55 44.32 -22.57
C PRO A 266 57.45 45.28 -21.79
N TRP A 267 58.73 44.94 -21.68
CA TRP A 267 59.74 45.83 -21.14
C TRP A 267 60.97 45.84 -22.04
N ALA A 268 61.62 46.99 -22.13
CA ALA A 268 62.82 47.18 -22.94
C ALA A 268 63.86 47.98 -22.17
N SER A 269 65.12 47.57 -22.28
CA SER A 269 66.28 48.23 -21.69
C SER A 269 67.44 48.30 -22.69
N ARG A 270 68.47 49.09 -22.38
CA ARG A 270 69.69 49.18 -23.20
C ARG A 270 70.42 47.84 -23.40
N ARG A 271 70.11 46.81 -22.60
CA ARG A 271 70.72 45.47 -22.67
C ARG A 271 69.78 44.40 -23.24
N GLY A 272 68.55 44.75 -23.64
CA GLY A 272 67.59 43.82 -24.23
C GLY A 272 66.13 44.15 -23.93
N ALA A 273 65.20 43.47 -24.62
CA ALA A 273 63.76 43.61 -24.44
C ALA A 273 63.08 42.23 -24.29
N GLY A 274 61.93 42.18 -23.62
CA GLY A 274 61.16 40.96 -23.38
C GLY A 274 59.73 41.23 -22.91
N ILE A 275 59.01 40.17 -22.55
CA ILE A 275 57.63 40.23 -22.04
C ILE A 275 57.61 39.63 -20.64
N ALA A 276 57.06 40.36 -19.67
CA ALA A 276 56.84 39.85 -18.32
C ALA A 276 55.36 39.50 -18.13
N ALA A 277 55.07 38.33 -17.57
CA ALA A 277 53.73 37.91 -17.19
C ALA A 277 53.55 38.11 -15.68
N THR A 278 52.56 38.90 -15.27
CA THR A 278 52.20 39.05 -13.86
C THR A 278 50.87 38.36 -13.60
N LEU A 279 50.87 37.43 -12.64
CA LEU A 279 49.69 36.71 -12.16
C LEU A 279 49.31 37.31 -10.80
N ARG A 280 48.11 37.90 -10.72
CA ARG A 280 47.50 38.33 -9.46
C ARG A 280 46.49 37.25 -9.06
N PHE A 281 46.71 36.64 -7.90
CA PHE A 281 45.80 35.68 -7.27
C PHE A 281 44.86 36.41 -6.32
#